data_AF-A0A919PKF6-F1
#
_entry.id   AF-A0A919PKF6-F1
#
_cell.length_a   1.000
_cell.length_b   1.000
_cell.length_c   1.000
_cell.angle_alpha   90.00
_cell.angle_beta   90.00
_cell.angle_gamma   90.00
#
_symmetry.space_group_name_H-M   'P 1'
#
loop_
_entity.id
_entity.type
_entity.pdbx_description
1 polymer ?
#
loop_
_entity_poly.entity_id
_entity_poly.type
_entity_poly.pdbx_seq_one_letter_code
_entity_poly.pdbx_strand_id
1 'polypeptide(L)'
;MARIDPVEIIAKVSEENGKQRAFEVWQHKAGKAGWPVTVESAVVDQPGPECGVVEIEGLRYTIRHDRRVRQSIAGTWQFTHAAWAEPLLD
;
A
#
# COMPACT_ATOMS: atom_id res chain seq x y z
N MET A 1 -21.91 -6.65 -1.23
CA MET A 1 -21.12 -5.40 -1.23
C MET A 1 -19.97 -5.60 -2.20
N ALA A 2 -19.66 -4.62 -3.04
CA ALA A 2 -18.50 -4.69 -3.93
C ALA A 2 -17.21 -4.68 -3.08
N ARG A 3 -16.18 -5.44 -3.49
CA ARG A 3 -14.85 -5.36 -2.89
C ARG A 3 -14.24 -3.98 -3.21
N ILE A 4 -13.54 -3.39 -2.26
CA ILE A 4 -12.77 -2.16 -2.50
C ILE A 4 -11.61 -2.51 -3.42
N ASP A 5 -11.35 -1.73 -4.47
CA ASP A 5 -10.24 -1.99 -5.38
C ASP A 5 -8.89 -1.99 -4.62
N PRO A 6 -7.93 -2.89 -4.91
CA PRO A 6 -6.63 -2.90 -4.24
C PRO A 6 -5.92 -1.55 -4.22
N VAL A 7 -6.05 -0.72 -5.26
CA VAL A 7 -5.42 0.62 -5.33
C VAL A 7 -6.07 1.62 -4.38
N GLU A 8 -7.32 1.40 -3.99
CA GLU A 8 -8.06 2.22 -3.03
C GLU A 8 -7.79 1.81 -1.57
N ILE A 9 -7.09 0.69 -1.35
CA ILE A 9 -6.75 0.21 -0.01
C ILE A 9 -5.55 0.98 0.53
N ILE A 10 -5.81 1.84 1.52
CA ILE A 10 -4.79 2.70 2.11
C ILE A 10 -4.44 2.25 3.54
N ALA A 11 -3.16 1.96 3.75
CA ALA A 11 -2.57 1.62 5.04
C ALA A 11 -1.81 2.82 5.61
N LYS A 12 -2.39 3.55 6.58
CA LYS A 12 -1.69 4.65 7.25
C LYS A 12 -0.64 4.07 8.20
N VAL A 13 0.62 4.21 7.85
CA VAL A 13 1.76 3.70 8.62
C VAL A 13 2.83 4.79 8.62
N SER A 14 3.20 5.28 9.80
CA SER A 14 4.27 6.29 9.95
C SER A 14 5.59 5.75 9.42
N GLU A 15 6.43 6.65 8.91
CA GLU A 15 7.78 6.34 8.40
C GLU A 15 8.62 5.56 9.40
N GLU A 16 8.54 5.93 10.69
CA GLU A 16 9.26 5.29 11.81
C GLU A 16 9.01 3.79 11.95
N ASN A 17 7.85 3.30 11.50
CA ASN A 17 7.52 1.87 11.56
C ASN A 17 8.14 1.08 10.40
N GLY A 18 8.67 1.76 9.39
CA GLY A 18 9.38 1.17 8.27
C GLY A 18 8.51 0.45 7.24
N LYS A 19 9.16 0.06 6.14
CA LYS A 19 8.55 -0.54 4.95
C LYS A 19 7.96 -1.92 5.19
N GLN A 20 8.64 -2.74 6.00
CA GLN A 20 8.12 -4.05 6.37
C GLN A 20 6.75 -3.93 7.04
N ARG A 21 6.61 -3.04 8.02
CA ARG A 21 5.33 -2.86 8.71
C ARG A 21 4.26 -2.31 7.77
N ALA A 22 4.63 -1.37 6.90
CA ALA A 22 3.73 -0.79 5.91
C ALA A 22 3.18 -1.87 4.95
N PHE A 23 4.05 -2.77 4.48
CA PHE A 23 3.71 -3.90 3.63
C PHE A 23 2.76 -4.90 4.32
N GLU A 24 3.07 -5.32 5.54
CA GLU A 24 2.25 -6.23 6.35
C GLU A 24 0.85 -5.67 6.60
N VAL A 25 0.76 -4.39 6.99
CA VAL A 25 -0.52 -3.73 7.29
C VAL A 25 -1.37 -3.59 6.02
N TRP A 26 -0.75 -3.30 4.88
CA TRP A 26 -1.47 -3.25 3.60
C TRP A 26 -2.02 -4.63 3.21
N GLN A 27 -1.21 -5.69 3.28
CA GLN A 27 -1.64 -7.07 3.01
C GLN A 27 -2.80 -7.48 3.93
N HIS A 28 -2.72 -7.17 5.23
CA HIS A 28 -3.78 -7.45 6.18
C HIS A 28 -5.10 -6.76 5.78
N LYS A 29 -5.04 -5.51 5.31
CA LYS A 29 -6.22 -4.76 4.83
C LYS A 29 -6.77 -5.32 3.53
N ALA A 30 -5.91 -5.72 2.60
CA ALA A 30 -6.31 -6.38 1.36
C ALA A 30 -7.02 -7.71 1.63
N GLY A 31 -6.48 -8.53 2.53
CA GLY A 31 -7.13 -9.76 3.00
C GLY A 31 -8.50 -9.50 3.64
N LYS A 32 -8.60 -8.45 4.48
CA LYS A 32 -9.91 -8.02 5.04
C LYS A 32 -10.91 -7.53 4.00
N ALA A 33 -10.43 -6.97 2.89
CA ALA A 33 -11.26 -6.57 1.76
C ALA A 33 -11.65 -7.75 0.85
N GLY A 34 -11.17 -8.97 1.14
CA GLY A 34 -11.49 -10.18 0.39
C GLY A 34 -10.61 -10.41 -0.82
N TRP A 35 -9.38 -9.89 -0.82
CA TRP A 35 -8.39 -10.14 -1.87
C TRP A 35 -7.43 -11.25 -1.47
N PRO A 36 -7.24 -12.28 -2.31
CA PRO A 36 -6.16 -13.24 -2.15
C PRO A 36 -4.86 -12.58 -2.63
N VAL A 37 -3.96 -12.28 -1.69
CA VAL A 37 -2.68 -11.62 -1.98
C VAL A 37 -1.57 -12.67 -1.99
N THR A 38 -0.86 -12.78 -3.11
CA THR A 38 0.35 -13.58 -3.24
C THR A 38 1.56 -12.65 -3.26
N VAL A 39 2.54 -12.88 -2.39
CA VAL A 39 3.77 -12.07 -2.38
C VAL A 39 4.74 -12.63 -3.41
N GLU A 40 5.07 -11.83 -4.43
CA GLU A 40 6.07 -12.20 -5.44
C GLU A 40 7.47 -11.78 -5.00
N SER A 41 7.59 -10.58 -4.43
CA SER A 41 8.84 -10.10 -3.87
C SER A 41 8.62 -9.13 -2.72
N ALA A 42 9.51 -9.15 -1.74
CA ALA A 42 9.61 -8.13 -0.71
C ALA A 42 10.95 -7.41 -0.89
N VAL A 43 10.90 -6.09 -1.09
CA VAL A 43 12.08 -5.23 -1.30
C VAL A 43 12.24 -4.22 -0.15
N VAL A 44 11.85 -4.64 1.05
CA VAL A 44 11.80 -3.81 2.26
C VAL A 44 13.19 -3.31 2.70
N ASP A 45 14.27 -3.99 2.31
CA ASP A 45 15.66 -3.64 2.66
C ASP A 45 16.35 -2.75 1.62
N GLN A 46 15.72 -2.48 0.48
CA GLN A 46 16.30 -1.65 -0.59
C GLN A 46 16.02 -0.16 -0.35
N PRO A 47 16.83 0.78 -0.85
CA PRO A 47 16.47 2.20 -0.82
C PRO A 47 15.24 2.48 -1.71
N GLY A 48 14.45 3.49 -1.36
CA GLY A 48 13.26 3.90 -2.12
C GLY A 48 11.93 3.51 -1.47
N PRO A 49 10.80 4.01 -2.02
CA PRO A 49 9.47 3.88 -1.42
C PRO A 49 8.85 2.49 -1.63
N GLU A 50 9.45 1.65 -2.46
CA GLU A 50 8.94 0.33 -2.79
C GLU A 50 9.13 -0.63 -1.62
N CYS A 51 8.06 -1.32 -1.26
CA CYS A 51 8.03 -2.31 -0.19
C CYS A 51 8.08 -3.74 -0.73
N GLY A 52 7.51 -3.98 -1.91
CA GLY A 52 7.38 -5.31 -2.50
C GLY A 52 6.40 -5.35 -3.65
N VAL A 53 6.41 -6.46 -4.39
CA VAL A 53 5.45 -6.76 -5.45
C VAL A 53 4.52 -7.87 -4.99
N VAL A 54 3.23 -7.69 -5.23
CA VAL A 54 2.18 -8.66 -4.96
C VAL A 54 1.37 -8.96 -6.22
N GLU A 55 0.85 -10.18 -6.29
CA GLU A 55 -0.13 -10.58 -7.28
C GLU A 55 -1.51 -10.71 -6.60
N ILE A 56 -2.54 -10.18 -7.25
CA ILE A 56 -3.95 -10.32 -6.87
C ILE A 56 -4.74 -10.68 -8.12
N GLU A 57 -5.34 -11.87 -8.12
CA GLU A 57 -6.22 -12.36 -9.21
C GLU A 57 -5.60 -12.22 -10.63
N GLY A 58 -4.28 -12.45 -10.74
CA GLY A 58 -3.54 -12.37 -12.01
C GLY A 58 -3.07 -10.97 -12.40
N LEU A 59 -3.30 -9.95 -11.55
CA LEU A 59 -2.75 -8.60 -11.72
C LEU A 59 -1.63 -8.35 -10.72
N ARG A 60 -0.56 -7.72 -11.20
CA ARG A 60 0.61 -7.37 -10.40
C ARG A 60 0.53 -5.94 -9.89
N TYR A 61 0.94 -5.76 -8.64
CA TYR A 61 0.96 -4.48 -7.97
C TYR A 61 2.26 -4.29 -7.21
N THR A 62 2.85 -3.10 -7.33
CA THR A 62 3.92 -2.66 -6.44
C THR A 62 3.29 -1.98 -5.23
N ILE A 63 3.65 -2.45 -4.04
CA ILE A 63 3.27 -1.80 -2.80
C ILE A 63 4.29 -0.71 -2.50
N ARG A 64 3.83 0.52 -2.42
CA ARG A 64 4.63 1.70 -2.09
C ARG A 64 4.35 2.14 -0.67
N HIS A 65 5.34 2.76 -0.02
CA HIS A 65 5.23 3.45 1.25
C HIS A 65 5.96 4.79 1.14
N ASP A 66 5.21 5.88 1.18
CA ASP A 66 5.75 7.23 1.06
C ASP A 66 4.80 8.25 1.70
N ARG A 67 5.21 9.51 1.68
CA ARG A 67 4.46 10.67 2.12
C ARG A 67 3.25 10.89 1.22
N ARG A 68 2.08 10.69 1.81
CA ARG A 68 0.80 11.05 1.21
C ARG A 68 0.36 12.43 1.70
N VAL A 69 0.02 13.29 0.75
CA VAL A 69 -0.58 14.60 1.00
C VAL A 69 -2.10 14.47 0.86
N ARG A 70 -2.85 14.92 1.85
CA ARG A 70 -4.30 15.10 1.75
C ARG A 70 -4.69 16.49 2.20
N GLN A 71 -5.63 17.12 1.52
CA GLN A 71 -6.26 18.33 2.03
C GLN A 71 -7.45 17.92 2.91
N SER A 72 -7.53 18.46 4.13
CA SER A 72 -8.71 18.33 4.95
C SER A 72 -9.85 19.19 4.39
N ILE A 73 -11.09 18.89 4.77
CA ILE A 73 -12.26 19.70 4.41
C ILE A 73 -12.12 21.15 4.91
N ALA A 74 -11.36 21.37 6.00
CA ALA A 74 -11.05 22.69 6.53
C ALA A 74 -9.93 23.43 5.76
N GLY A 75 -9.48 22.90 4.62
CA GLY A 75 -8.43 23.48 3.78
C GLY A 75 -7.00 23.24 4.27
N THR A 76 -6.82 22.56 5.41
CA THR A 76 -5.50 22.27 5.97
C THR A 76 -4.83 21.10 5.27
N TRP A 77 -3.61 21.28 4.79
CA TRP A 77 -2.79 20.20 4.29
C TRP A 77 -2.33 19.29 5.43
N GLN A 78 -2.60 17.99 5.28
CA GLN A 78 -2.12 16.95 6.18
C GLN A 78 -1.16 16.05 5.44
N PHE A 79 0.00 15.86 6.05
CA PHE A 79 1.06 15.01 5.55
C PHE A 79 1.12 13.76 6.41
N THR A 80 0.93 12.59 5.81
CA THR A 80 1.00 11.31 6.51
C THR A 80 1.71 10.29 5.63
N HIS A 81 2.57 9.46 6.21
CA HIS A 81 3.07 8.29 5.48
C HIS A 81 1.97 7.23 5.37
N ALA A 82 1.88 6.60 4.21
CA ALA A 82 0.92 5.54 3.95
C ALA A 82 1.45 4.55 2.93
N ALA A 83 0.96 3.32 3.00
CA ALA A 83 1.15 2.33 1.96
C ALA A 83 -0.10 2.12 1.10
N TRP A 84 0.14 1.92 -0.19
CA TRP A 84 -0.88 1.69 -1.23
C TRP A 84 -0.32 0.77 -2.33
N ALA A 85 -1.22 0.15 -3.08
CA ALA A 85 -0.87 -0.59 -4.28
C ALA A 85 -0.89 0.32 -5.52
N GLU A 86 0.12 0.18 -6.35
CA GLU A 86 0.24 0.78 -7.67
C GLU A 86 0.28 -0.34 -8.71
N PRO A 87 -0.62 -0.36 -9.71
CA PRO A 87 -0.65 -1.43 -10.70
C PRO A 87 0.62 -1.37 -11.55
N LEU A 88 1.23 -2.54 -11.76
CA LEU A 88 2.30 -2.69 -12.74
C LEU A 88 1.65 -2.84 -14.11
N LEU A 89 1.71 -1.76 -14.89
CA LEU A 89 1.28 -1.76 -16.29
C LEU A 89 2.47 -2.27 -17.11
N ASP A 90 2.55 -3.59 -17.30
CA ASP A 90 3.40 -4.20 -18.34
C ASP A 90 2.90 -3.86 -19.75
#